data_AF-A0A5B7ZNB5-F1
#
_entry.id   AF-A0A5B7ZNB5-F1
#
_cell.length_a   1.000
_cell.length_b   1.000
_cell.length_c   1.000
_cell.angle_alpha   90.00
_cell.angle_beta   90.00
_cell.angle_gamma   90.00
#
_symmetry.space_group_name_H-M   'P 1'
#
loop_
_entity.id
_entity.type
_entity.pdbx_description
1 polymer ?
#
loop_
_entity_poly.entity_id
_entity_poly.type
_entity_poly.pdbx_seq_one_letter_code
_entity_poly.pdbx_strand_id
1 'polypeptide(L)'
;MTRLPATRTLTTALLGALLAMGGIAPAFAQQRDDDQDNYDRRAARKEQRDQREEQRQQAPRLEQRQSRDDEPQRHEHWGDTQRQQQQQRREALDIEQSRQRERMAERVEQQRREQAERQSQWRENEAERARERREQIADQGRQREEMSRRMAEQRRETGQQQQREQAELRRDMERRRDAEQQRSRDQSARERIIADARAREDRNDRHDERRPDWRDDRRDDDRNDRISREQQQRRIEDQRRRAMDWQRNEAARRAQLEHRNRELERQRRNAQYRYQQDYYRRWLAQQARWNASRYDYYSDPYYYTPYNYRYSYGGNWYNTNSYGAELLRQAVRDGYQEGYYAGRADRIDRWRFDYRGNYGYIDGSYGYNGYYVSRSDYRYYFQQGFERGYRDGYYSRNQYGRYDNGIAVILPVILGAILGFQTY
;
A
#
# COMPACT_ATOMS: atom_id res chain seq x y z
N MET A 1 -50.92 26.29 28.32
CA MET A 1 -50.99 26.15 26.85
C MET A 1 -49.74 25.44 26.37
N THR A 2 -49.88 24.13 26.17
CA THR A 2 -48.85 23.16 25.79
C THR A 2 -48.81 23.02 24.28
N ARG A 3 -47.64 23.18 23.64
CA ARG A 3 -47.39 22.66 22.28
C ARG A 3 -45.93 22.22 22.13
N LEU A 4 -45.75 20.89 22.15
CA LEU A 4 -44.60 20.18 21.59
C LEU A 4 -44.75 20.11 20.06
N PRO A 5 -43.65 20.11 19.28
CA PRO A 5 -43.69 19.54 17.94
C PRO A 5 -42.89 18.23 17.83
N ALA A 6 -43.67 17.17 17.56
CA ALA A 6 -43.45 16.11 16.57
C ALA A 6 -42.05 15.50 16.42
N THR A 7 -41.90 14.34 17.07
CA THR A 7 -41.06 13.22 16.63
C THR A 7 -41.46 12.75 15.23
N ARG A 8 -40.52 12.76 14.28
CA ARG A 8 -40.64 12.02 13.01
C ARG A 8 -39.70 10.83 13.03
N THR A 9 -40.28 9.66 13.28
CA THR A 9 -39.71 8.34 12.99
C THR A 9 -39.72 8.12 11.48
N LEU A 10 -38.55 7.99 10.86
CA LEU A 10 -38.40 7.51 9.49
C LEU A 10 -37.86 6.08 9.53
N THR A 11 -38.79 5.14 9.42
CA THR A 11 -38.57 3.74 9.05
C THR A 11 -38.57 3.58 7.53
N THR A 12 -37.91 2.51 7.06
CA THR A 12 -37.92 1.92 5.70
C THR A 12 -37.12 2.66 4.60
N ALA A 13 -36.38 2.02 3.69
CA ALA A 13 -36.29 0.62 3.30
C ALA A 13 -34.88 0.27 2.75
N LEU A 14 -34.50 -1.00 2.94
CA LEU A 14 -33.46 -1.72 2.21
C LEU A 14 -33.72 -1.69 0.70
N LEU A 15 -32.72 -1.31 -0.09
CA LEU A 15 -32.62 -1.68 -1.50
C LEU A 15 -31.19 -2.12 -1.78
N GLY A 16 -31.03 -3.44 -1.91
CA GLY A 16 -29.83 -4.06 -2.42
C GLY A 16 -29.75 -3.90 -3.93
N ALA A 17 -28.60 -3.45 -4.42
CA ALA A 17 -28.22 -3.57 -5.81
C ALA A 17 -26.86 -4.28 -5.87
N LEU A 18 -26.92 -5.56 -6.25
CA LEU A 18 -25.79 -6.36 -6.68
C LEU A 18 -25.28 -5.82 -8.03
N LEU A 19 -24.04 -5.36 -8.07
CA LEU A 19 -23.29 -5.28 -9.32
C LEU A 19 -21.97 -6.03 -9.14
N ALA A 20 -21.93 -7.19 -9.77
CA ALA A 20 -20.74 -8.00 -9.95
C ALA A 20 -19.84 -7.34 -11.00
N MET A 21 -18.65 -6.92 -10.59
CA MET A 21 -17.49 -6.81 -11.48
C MET A 21 -16.31 -7.49 -10.80
N GLY A 22 -15.77 -8.49 -11.48
CA GLY A 22 -14.82 -9.47 -10.94
C GLY A 22 -13.36 -9.04 -11.00
N GLY A 23 -12.59 -9.71 -10.13
CA GLY A 23 -11.14 -9.97 -10.24
C GLY A 23 -10.23 -8.78 -9.97
N ILE A 24 -9.29 -8.77 -9.03
CA ILE A 24 -8.49 -9.85 -8.45
C ILE A 24 -8.16 -9.44 -7.01
N ALA A 25 -8.60 -10.21 -6.02
CA ALA A 25 -8.15 -10.09 -4.64
C ALA A 25 -6.99 -11.08 -4.38
N PRO A 26 -5.91 -10.68 -3.71
CA PRO A 26 -4.86 -11.61 -3.31
C PRO A 26 -5.36 -12.54 -2.20
N ALA A 27 -5.10 -13.84 -2.37
CA ALA A 27 -5.37 -14.86 -1.37
C ALA A 27 -4.53 -14.59 -0.10
N PHE A 28 -5.21 -14.20 0.98
CA PHE A 28 -4.68 -14.27 2.33
C PHE A 28 -5.41 -15.41 3.05
N ALA A 29 -4.74 -16.56 3.13
CA ALA A 29 -5.05 -17.63 4.06
C ALA A 29 -3.83 -17.86 4.95
N GLN A 30 -4.07 -18.40 6.15
CA GLN A 30 -3.12 -18.69 7.23
C GLN A 30 -2.67 -17.50 8.08
N GLN A 31 -3.57 -17.02 8.94
CA GLN A 31 -3.21 -16.64 10.32
C GLN A 31 -4.46 -16.58 11.22
N ARG A 32 -5.10 -17.73 11.46
CA ARG A 32 -6.29 -17.82 12.34
C ARG A 32 -6.30 -19.01 13.31
N ASP A 33 -5.18 -19.70 13.51
CA ASP A 33 -5.16 -20.92 14.34
C ASP A 33 -4.50 -20.74 15.73
N ASP A 34 -3.80 -19.64 16.00
CA ASP A 34 -3.02 -19.51 17.25
C ASP A 34 -3.83 -19.05 18.49
N ASP A 35 -5.00 -18.42 18.30
CA ASP A 35 -5.78 -17.87 19.42
C ASP A 35 -6.77 -18.87 20.04
N GLN A 36 -7.14 -19.93 19.31
CA GLN A 36 -8.10 -20.95 19.77
C GLN A 36 -7.40 -22.01 20.66
N ASP A 37 -6.19 -22.43 20.28
CA ASP A 37 -5.36 -23.40 21.02
C ASP A 37 -5.04 -22.97 22.48
N ASN A 38 -5.00 -21.65 22.74
CA ASN A 38 -4.66 -21.11 24.04
C ASN A 38 -5.86 -21.11 25.01
N TYR A 39 -7.09 -21.03 24.49
CA TYR A 39 -8.30 -21.19 25.29
C TYR A 39 -8.52 -22.64 25.69
N ASP A 40 -8.32 -23.57 24.75
CA ASP A 40 -8.53 -25.01 24.99
C ASP A 40 -7.50 -25.58 25.99
N ARG A 41 -6.23 -25.14 25.94
CA ARG A 41 -5.22 -25.51 26.94
C ARG A 41 -5.52 -25.00 28.36
N ARG A 42 -6.19 -23.84 28.48
CA ARG A 42 -6.59 -23.30 29.79
C ARG A 42 -7.80 -24.04 30.36
N ALA A 43 -8.74 -24.44 29.51
CA ALA A 43 -9.88 -25.26 29.92
C ALA A 43 -9.42 -26.65 30.40
N ALA A 44 -8.55 -27.33 29.64
CA ALA A 44 -8.02 -28.65 30.00
C ALA A 44 -7.20 -28.65 31.29
N ARG A 45 -6.46 -27.57 31.59
CA ARG A 45 -5.73 -27.43 32.87
C ARG A 45 -6.65 -27.22 34.06
N LYS A 46 -7.81 -26.61 33.85
CA LYS A 46 -8.79 -26.37 34.92
C LYS A 46 -9.50 -27.68 35.27
N GLU A 47 -9.94 -28.45 34.26
CA GLU A 47 -10.51 -29.78 34.46
C GLU A 47 -9.55 -30.76 35.15
N GLN A 48 -8.26 -30.78 34.75
CA GLN A 48 -7.28 -31.62 35.43
C GLN A 48 -7.05 -31.24 36.89
N ARG A 49 -7.21 -29.96 37.24
CA ARG A 49 -7.03 -29.50 38.61
C ARG A 49 -8.24 -29.82 39.47
N ASP A 50 -9.44 -29.67 38.92
CA ASP A 50 -10.69 -29.97 39.61
C ASP A 50 -10.84 -31.48 39.85
N GLN A 51 -10.45 -32.34 38.89
CA GLN A 51 -10.40 -33.80 39.07
C GLN A 51 -9.39 -34.25 40.14
N ARG A 52 -8.29 -33.51 40.32
CA ARG A 52 -7.26 -33.82 41.33
C ARG A 52 -7.67 -33.37 42.73
N GLU A 53 -8.50 -32.34 42.82
CA GLU A 53 -9.11 -31.88 44.09
C GLU A 53 -10.26 -32.82 44.51
N GLU A 54 -11.03 -33.40 43.58
CA GLU A 54 -12.03 -34.43 43.89
C GLU A 54 -11.41 -35.76 44.36
N GLN A 55 -10.31 -36.22 43.75
CA GLN A 55 -9.61 -37.44 44.21
C GLN A 55 -8.97 -37.29 45.60
N ARG A 56 -8.66 -36.06 46.05
CA ARG A 56 -8.15 -35.81 47.41
C ARG A 56 -9.24 -35.83 48.48
N GLN A 57 -10.51 -35.71 48.11
CA GLN A 57 -11.64 -35.72 49.06
C GLN A 57 -12.18 -37.13 49.34
N GLN A 58 -11.73 -38.17 48.63
CA GLN A 58 -12.19 -39.56 48.81
C GLN A 58 -11.20 -40.48 49.53
N ALA A 59 -10.10 -39.96 50.10
CA ALA A 59 -9.20 -40.77 50.91
C ALA A 59 -9.76 -40.96 52.34
N PRO A 60 -9.98 -42.21 52.82
CA PRO A 60 -10.48 -42.42 54.17
C PRO A 60 -9.41 -42.01 55.20
N ARG A 61 -9.77 -41.06 56.07
CA ARG A 61 -9.04 -40.75 57.31
C ARG A 61 -9.15 -41.95 58.25
N LEU A 62 -8.05 -42.69 58.41
CA LEU A 62 -7.89 -43.62 59.52
C LEU A 62 -7.69 -42.82 60.82
N GLU A 63 -8.73 -42.79 61.64
CA GLU A 63 -8.69 -42.30 63.02
C GLU A 63 -7.73 -43.16 63.86
N GLN A 64 -6.71 -42.52 64.39
CA GLN A 64 -5.78 -43.08 65.35
C GLN A 64 -6.39 -42.92 66.75
N ARG A 65 -7.12 -43.94 67.22
CA ARG A 65 -7.57 -44.02 68.62
C ARG A 65 -6.45 -44.56 69.50
N GLN A 66 -6.00 -43.73 70.43
CA GLN A 66 -5.17 -44.11 71.56
C GLN A 66 -6.04 -44.81 72.61
N SER A 67 -5.60 -45.98 73.07
CA SER A 67 -6.01 -46.56 74.36
C SER A 67 -4.84 -47.40 74.90
N ARG A 68 -4.31 -46.98 76.05
CA ARG A 68 -3.44 -47.77 76.93
C ARG A 68 -4.32 -48.80 77.67
N ASP A 69 -3.83 -50.02 77.87
CA ASP A 69 -3.47 -50.58 79.18
C ASP A 69 -2.96 -52.04 79.06
N ASP A 70 -1.86 -52.28 79.77
CA ASP A 70 -1.37 -53.47 80.49
C ASP A 70 -0.96 -54.83 79.83
N GLU A 71 0.36 -55.08 79.96
CA GLU A 71 1.06 -56.30 80.44
C GLU A 71 1.32 -57.53 79.50
N PRO A 72 2.31 -58.44 79.82
CA PRO A 72 3.62 -58.39 79.18
C PRO A 72 4.09 -59.71 78.51
N GLN A 73 5.26 -59.62 77.85
CA GLN A 73 6.17 -60.68 77.41
C GLN A 73 5.73 -61.58 76.24
N ARG A 74 6.38 -61.43 75.08
CA ARG A 74 7.29 -62.44 74.48
C ARG A 74 7.66 -62.16 73.01
N HIS A 75 8.89 -62.54 72.69
CA HIS A 75 9.46 -62.87 71.37
C HIS A 75 10.00 -61.73 70.49
N GLU A 76 11.25 -61.38 70.79
CA GLU A 76 12.26 -60.93 69.83
C GLU A 76 12.37 -61.95 68.67
N HIS A 77 12.16 -61.48 67.43
CA HIS A 77 12.63 -62.03 66.12
C HIS A 77 11.60 -61.75 64.98
N TRP A 78 11.07 -60.52 64.88
CA TRP A 78 10.22 -60.12 63.74
C TRP A 78 10.66 -58.81 63.03
N GLY A 79 11.62 -58.06 63.61
CA GLY A 79 12.02 -56.75 63.09
C GLY A 79 12.92 -56.78 61.85
N ASP A 80 13.71 -57.83 61.66
CA ASP A 80 14.70 -57.87 60.58
C ASP A 80 14.10 -58.36 59.25
N THR A 81 13.14 -59.28 59.30
CA THR A 81 12.40 -59.74 58.11
C THR A 81 11.53 -58.62 57.52
N GLN A 82 10.92 -57.78 58.36
CA GLN A 82 10.15 -56.62 57.90
C GLN A 82 11.04 -55.55 57.25
N ARG A 83 12.22 -55.29 57.81
CA ARG A 83 13.19 -54.33 57.23
C ARG A 83 13.73 -54.80 55.88
N GLN A 84 14.02 -56.08 55.75
CA GLN A 84 14.52 -56.65 54.50
C GLN A 84 13.46 -56.62 53.38
N GLN A 85 12.21 -56.90 53.72
CA GLN A 85 11.09 -56.83 52.77
C GLN A 85 10.77 -55.37 52.36
N GLN A 86 11.00 -54.41 53.25
CA GLN A 86 10.83 -52.99 52.96
C GLN A 86 11.97 -52.43 52.08
N GLN A 87 13.20 -52.92 52.24
CA GLN A 87 14.32 -52.60 51.35
C GLN A 87 14.09 -53.14 49.92
N GLN A 88 13.65 -54.39 49.77
CA GLN A 88 13.36 -54.97 48.45
C GLN A 88 12.26 -54.21 47.71
N ARG A 89 11.23 -53.70 48.42
CA ARG A 89 10.20 -52.83 47.80
C ARG A 89 10.76 -51.49 47.33
N ARG A 90 11.71 -50.90 48.05
CA ARG A 90 12.35 -49.64 47.64
C ARG A 90 13.22 -49.82 46.40
N GLU A 91 14.01 -50.89 46.35
CA GLU A 91 14.80 -51.22 45.16
C GLU A 91 13.92 -51.52 43.95
N ALA A 92 12.81 -52.26 44.14
CA ALA A 92 11.85 -52.52 43.06
C ALA A 92 11.22 -51.22 42.51
N LEU A 93 10.88 -50.26 43.40
CA LEU A 93 10.37 -48.94 43.01
C LEU A 93 11.39 -48.10 42.25
N ASP A 94 12.66 -48.12 42.66
CA ASP A 94 13.73 -47.39 41.97
C ASP A 94 14.01 -47.98 40.58
N ILE A 95 13.99 -49.31 40.45
CA ILE A 95 14.12 -50.01 39.16
C ILE A 95 12.95 -49.70 38.23
N GLU A 96 11.72 -49.61 38.76
CA GLU A 96 10.55 -49.26 37.94
C GLU A 96 10.59 -47.79 37.50
N GLN A 97 11.05 -46.89 38.38
CA GLN A 97 11.17 -45.48 38.08
C GLN A 97 12.30 -45.20 37.06
N SER A 98 13.42 -45.93 37.10
CA SER A 98 14.49 -45.81 36.10
C SER A 98 14.01 -46.28 34.72
N ARG A 99 13.30 -47.41 34.64
CA ARG A 99 12.70 -47.91 33.39
C ARG A 99 11.66 -46.94 32.82
N GLN A 100 10.91 -46.23 33.66
CA GLN A 100 10.01 -45.17 33.18
C GLN A 100 10.77 -43.99 32.58
N ARG A 101 11.90 -43.59 33.18
CA ARG A 101 12.74 -42.50 32.65
C ARG A 101 13.38 -42.86 31.32
N GLU A 102 13.87 -44.09 31.16
CA GLU A 102 14.42 -44.58 29.88
C GLU A 102 13.37 -44.55 28.77
N ARG A 103 12.16 -45.07 29.02
CA ARG A 103 11.07 -45.00 28.03
C ARG A 103 10.66 -43.57 27.68
N MET A 104 10.74 -42.65 28.63
CA MET A 104 10.47 -41.24 28.37
C MET A 104 11.58 -40.60 27.53
N ALA A 105 12.85 -40.93 27.81
CA ALA A 105 13.99 -40.46 27.05
C ALA A 105 13.94 -40.97 25.59
N GLU A 106 13.61 -42.25 25.38
CA GLU A 106 13.42 -42.82 24.03
C GLU A 106 12.32 -42.09 23.25
N ARG A 107 11.17 -41.79 23.88
CA ARG A 107 10.09 -41.02 23.24
C ARG A 107 10.52 -39.61 22.86
N VAL A 108 11.26 -38.92 23.73
CA VAL A 108 11.75 -37.56 23.46
C VAL A 108 12.75 -37.57 22.31
N GLU A 109 13.63 -38.57 22.26
CA GLU A 109 14.60 -38.69 21.18
C GLU A 109 13.92 -39.01 19.84
N GLN A 110 12.93 -39.92 19.84
CA GLN A 110 12.14 -40.23 18.66
C GLN A 110 11.37 -39.01 18.13
N GLN A 111 10.77 -38.23 19.03
CA GLN A 111 10.07 -36.99 18.68
C GLN A 111 11.02 -35.92 18.11
N ARG A 112 12.26 -35.86 18.62
CA ARG A 112 13.30 -34.95 18.12
C ARG A 112 13.78 -35.34 16.72
N ARG A 113 13.89 -36.65 16.43
CA ARG A 113 14.22 -37.16 15.09
C ARG A 113 13.12 -36.83 14.08
N GLU A 114 11.85 -37.06 14.43
CA GLU A 114 10.72 -36.67 13.57
C GLU A 114 10.67 -35.16 13.30
N GLN A 115 10.98 -34.32 14.30
CA GLN A 115 11.06 -32.87 14.09
C GLN A 115 12.21 -32.49 13.15
N ALA A 116 13.37 -33.15 13.27
CA ALA A 116 14.51 -32.90 12.38
C ALA A 116 14.19 -33.30 10.94
N GLU A 117 13.52 -34.43 10.72
CA GLU A 117 13.08 -34.89 9.40
C GLU A 117 12.03 -33.96 8.77
N ARG A 118 11.04 -33.50 9.55
CA ARG A 118 10.08 -32.50 9.04
C ARG A 118 10.78 -31.20 8.66
N GLN A 119 11.79 -30.80 9.42
CA GLN A 119 12.53 -29.57 9.14
C GLN A 119 13.45 -29.70 7.92
N SER A 120 14.04 -30.88 7.67
CA SER A 120 14.81 -31.12 6.44
C SER A 120 13.91 -31.12 5.21
N GLN A 121 12.76 -31.81 5.26
CA GLN A 121 11.78 -31.82 4.17
C GLN A 121 11.25 -30.41 3.86
N TRP A 122 11.05 -29.57 4.88
CA TRP A 122 10.62 -28.19 4.68
C TRP A 122 11.67 -27.35 3.94
N ARG A 123 12.95 -27.49 4.32
CA ARG A 123 14.06 -26.80 3.65
C ARG A 123 14.25 -27.26 2.21
N GLU A 124 14.04 -28.54 1.94
CA GLU A 124 14.13 -29.10 0.59
C GLU A 124 13.03 -28.56 -0.33
N ASN A 125 11.77 -28.58 0.14
CA ASN A 125 10.63 -27.97 -0.56
C ASN A 125 10.82 -26.46 -0.80
N GLU A 126 11.40 -25.74 0.17
CA GLU A 126 11.66 -24.31 0.01
C GLU A 126 12.76 -24.04 -1.02
N ALA A 127 13.80 -24.87 -1.05
CA ALA A 127 14.87 -24.80 -2.04
C ALA A 127 14.36 -25.11 -3.45
N GLU A 128 13.46 -26.08 -3.60
CA GLU A 128 12.81 -26.43 -4.87
C GLU A 128 11.93 -25.27 -5.38
N ARG A 129 11.06 -24.72 -4.53
CA ARG A 129 10.25 -23.53 -4.85
C ARG A 129 11.11 -22.30 -5.18
N ALA A 130 12.29 -22.18 -4.59
CA ALA A 130 13.22 -21.11 -4.91
C ALA A 130 13.86 -21.29 -6.30
N ARG A 131 14.11 -22.53 -6.72
CA ARG A 131 14.59 -22.85 -8.08
C ARG A 131 13.52 -22.56 -9.13
N GLU A 132 12.29 -23.02 -8.91
CA GLU A 132 11.16 -22.72 -9.81
C GLU A 132 10.94 -21.22 -9.98
N ARG A 133 11.00 -20.45 -8.88
CA ARG A 133 10.88 -18.98 -8.96
C ARG A 133 12.02 -18.35 -9.77
N ARG A 134 13.26 -18.86 -9.65
CA ARG A 134 14.39 -18.37 -10.44
C ARG A 134 14.21 -18.65 -11.92
N GLU A 135 13.71 -19.83 -12.28
CA GLU A 135 13.41 -20.18 -13.68
C GLU A 135 12.30 -19.31 -14.26
N GLN A 136 11.20 -19.09 -13.53
CA GLN A 136 10.12 -18.20 -13.96
C GLN A 136 10.60 -16.75 -14.18
N ILE A 137 11.49 -16.25 -13.32
CA ILE A 137 12.08 -14.91 -13.48
C ILE A 137 12.98 -14.87 -14.72
N ALA A 138 13.76 -15.92 -14.97
CA ALA A 138 14.60 -16.01 -16.17
C ALA A 138 13.75 -16.05 -17.46
N ASP A 139 12.65 -16.80 -17.47
CA ASP A 139 11.73 -16.86 -18.60
C ASP A 139 10.99 -15.55 -18.85
N GLN A 140 10.54 -14.85 -17.80
CA GLN A 140 9.99 -13.51 -17.95
C GLN A 140 11.03 -12.53 -18.50
N GLY A 141 12.30 -12.69 -18.11
CA GLY A 141 13.42 -11.92 -18.66
C GLY A 141 13.57 -12.13 -20.16
N ARG A 142 13.60 -13.39 -20.60
CA ARG A 142 13.68 -13.77 -22.02
C ARG A 142 12.50 -13.22 -22.83
N GLN A 143 11.27 -13.37 -22.34
CA GLN A 143 10.07 -12.85 -23.02
C GLN A 143 10.09 -11.32 -23.15
N ARG A 144 10.54 -10.60 -22.12
CA ARG A 144 10.69 -9.14 -22.17
C ARG A 144 11.74 -8.71 -23.18
N GLU A 145 12.87 -9.42 -23.25
CA GLU A 145 13.92 -9.11 -24.20
C GLU A 145 13.45 -9.32 -25.64
N GLU A 146 12.72 -10.41 -25.89
CA GLU A 146 12.15 -10.71 -27.21
C GLU A 146 11.09 -9.67 -27.62
N MET A 147 10.21 -9.26 -26.70
CA MET A 147 9.23 -8.19 -26.93
C MET A 147 9.91 -6.84 -27.22
N SER A 148 11.00 -6.54 -26.50
CA SER A 148 11.80 -5.33 -26.74
C SER A 148 12.44 -5.33 -28.13
N ARG A 149 12.98 -6.49 -28.57
CA ARG A 149 13.54 -6.64 -29.92
C ARG A 149 12.48 -6.44 -31.00
N ARG A 150 11.29 -7.04 -30.86
CA ARG A 150 10.17 -6.85 -31.81
C ARG A 150 9.72 -5.39 -31.88
N MET A 151 9.61 -4.71 -30.73
CA MET A 151 9.28 -3.28 -30.68
C MET A 151 10.36 -2.40 -31.33
N ALA A 152 11.63 -2.77 -31.19
CA ALA A 152 12.74 -2.04 -31.83
C ALA A 152 12.74 -2.22 -33.36
N GLU A 153 12.45 -3.42 -33.86
CA GLU A 153 12.27 -3.68 -35.30
C GLU A 153 11.07 -2.91 -35.86
N GLN A 154 9.91 -2.97 -35.19
CA GLN A 154 8.72 -2.26 -35.63
C GLN A 154 8.93 -0.74 -35.70
N ARG A 155 9.69 -0.17 -34.75
CA ARG A 155 10.11 1.24 -34.77
C ARG A 155 11.06 1.57 -35.93
N ARG A 156 11.96 0.66 -36.29
CA ARG A 156 12.85 0.84 -37.44
C ARG A 156 12.07 0.83 -38.75
N GLU A 157 11.09 -0.07 -38.90
CA GLU A 157 10.24 -0.14 -40.08
C GLU A 157 9.36 1.11 -40.24
N THR A 158 8.68 1.53 -39.16
CA THR A 158 7.88 2.78 -39.19
C THR A 158 8.73 4.02 -39.43
N GLY A 159 9.95 4.08 -38.87
CA GLY A 159 10.88 5.17 -39.14
C GLY A 159 11.33 5.23 -40.60
N GLN A 160 11.56 4.07 -41.25
CA GLN A 160 11.90 4.01 -42.67
C GLN A 160 10.71 4.40 -43.56
N GLN A 161 9.49 3.99 -43.22
CA GLN A 161 8.28 4.43 -43.95
C GLN A 161 8.09 5.94 -43.87
N GLN A 162 8.20 6.54 -42.69
CA GLN A 162 8.07 7.99 -42.53
C GLN A 162 9.14 8.77 -43.30
N GLN A 163 10.38 8.27 -43.37
CA GLN A 163 11.41 8.89 -44.19
C GLN A 163 11.11 8.82 -45.69
N ARG A 164 10.57 7.68 -46.18
CA ARG A 164 10.15 7.55 -47.59
C ARG A 164 9.00 8.51 -47.91
N GLU A 165 8.02 8.60 -47.03
CA GLU A 165 6.86 9.48 -47.20
C GLU A 165 7.28 10.97 -47.18
N GLN A 166 8.20 11.36 -46.30
CA GLN A 166 8.79 12.71 -46.31
C GLN A 166 9.61 12.99 -47.58
N ALA A 167 10.34 12.01 -48.09
CA ALA A 167 11.10 12.15 -49.34
C ALA A 167 10.18 12.30 -50.55
N GLU A 168 9.06 11.58 -50.60
CA GLU A 168 8.03 11.73 -51.64
C GLU A 168 7.35 13.09 -51.56
N LEU A 169 6.96 13.54 -50.36
CA LEU A 169 6.38 14.88 -50.16
C LEU A 169 7.33 15.99 -50.61
N ARG A 170 8.64 15.86 -50.34
CA ARG A 170 9.65 16.82 -50.84
C ARG A 170 9.72 16.85 -52.37
N ARG A 171 9.73 15.67 -53.01
CA ARG A 171 9.75 15.57 -54.48
C ARG A 171 8.47 16.15 -55.09
N ASP A 172 7.32 15.94 -54.46
CA ASP A 172 6.06 16.49 -54.95
C ASP A 172 6.01 18.02 -54.81
N MET A 173 6.55 18.57 -53.71
CA MET A 173 6.73 20.01 -53.54
C MET A 173 7.66 20.61 -54.59
N GLU A 174 8.78 19.96 -54.91
CA GLU A 174 9.69 20.42 -55.97
C GLU A 174 9.00 20.44 -57.34
N ARG A 175 8.28 19.37 -57.71
CA ARG A 175 7.52 19.34 -58.97
C ARG A 175 6.47 20.45 -59.05
N ARG A 176 5.77 20.73 -57.95
CA ARG A 176 4.80 21.83 -57.90
C ARG A 176 5.48 23.18 -58.09
N ARG A 177 6.63 23.38 -57.44
CA ARG A 177 7.41 24.61 -57.54
C ARG A 177 7.94 24.84 -58.96
N ASP A 178 8.41 23.79 -59.62
CA ASP A 178 8.87 23.85 -61.01
C ASP A 178 7.70 24.15 -61.97
N ALA A 179 6.55 23.48 -61.79
CA ALA A 179 5.35 23.75 -62.57
C ALA A 179 4.82 25.18 -62.38
N GLU A 180 4.94 25.73 -61.17
CA GLU A 180 4.54 27.10 -60.83
C GLU A 180 5.50 28.14 -61.42
N GLN A 181 6.82 27.89 -61.41
CA GLN A 181 7.79 28.72 -62.13
C GLN A 181 7.55 28.72 -63.64
N GLN A 182 7.18 27.57 -64.20
CA GLN A 182 6.90 27.46 -65.64
C GLN A 182 5.61 28.20 -66.01
N ARG A 183 4.56 28.11 -65.17
CA ARG A 183 3.34 28.91 -65.32
C ARG A 183 3.58 30.41 -65.15
N SER A 184 4.48 30.83 -64.25
CA SER A 184 4.85 32.24 -64.09
C SER A 184 5.62 32.80 -65.30
N ARG A 185 6.47 31.98 -65.93
CA ARG A 185 7.14 32.33 -67.20
C ARG A 185 6.14 32.46 -68.35
N ASP A 186 5.15 31.57 -68.43
CA ASP A 186 4.09 31.66 -69.45
C ASP A 186 3.12 32.82 -69.20
N GLN A 187 2.82 33.13 -67.94
CA GLN A 187 2.03 34.30 -67.56
C GLN A 187 2.75 35.60 -67.90
N SER A 188 4.04 35.74 -67.57
CA SER A 188 4.81 36.95 -67.90
C SER A 188 5.02 37.14 -69.40
N ALA A 189 5.07 36.06 -70.19
CA ALA A 189 5.05 36.15 -71.66
C ALA A 189 3.69 36.63 -72.21
N ARG A 190 2.56 36.15 -71.64
CA ARG A 190 1.21 36.62 -71.99
C ARG A 190 0.94 38.04 -71.51
N GLU A 191 1.47 38.41 -70.35
CA GLU A 191 1.30 39.73 -69.73
C GLU A 191 2.06 40.82 -70.50
N ARG A 192 3.21 40.48 -71.12
CA ARG A 192 3.88 41.38 -72.09
C ARG A 192 3.04 41.62 -73.35
N ILE A 193 2.33 40.60 -73.84
CA ILE A 193 1.43 40.71 -75.01
C ILE A 193 0.18 41.55 -74.67
N ILE A 194 -0.35 41.41 -73.45
CA ILE A 194 -1.51 42.18 -72.96
C ILE A 194 -1.12 43.62 -72.59
N ALA A 195 0.09 43.85 -72.07
CA ALA A 195 0.61 45.18 -71.77
C ALA A 195 0.87 46.01 -73.05
N ASP A 196 1.33 45.37 -74.13
CA ASP A 196 1.52 46.02 -75.44
C ASP A 196 0.17 46.36 -76.11
N ALA A 197 -0.89 45.60 -75.80
CA ALA A 197 -2.26 45.91 -76.21
C ALA A 197 -2.89 47.04 -75.35
N ARG A 198 -2.64 47.06 -74.04
CA ARG A 198 -3.15 48.10 -73.11
C ARG A 198 -2.44 49.45 -73.26
N ALA A 199 -1.22 49.50 -73.80
CA ALA A 199 -0.54 50.75 -74.13
C ALA A 199 -1.21 51.55 -75.28
N ARG A 200 -2.17 50.95 -75.99
CA ARG A 200 -2.93 51.60 -77.08
C ARG A 200 -4.34 52.03 -76.67
N GLU A 201 -4.78 51.71 -75.46
CA GLU A 201 -6.18 51.82 -75.06
C GLU A 201 -6.30 52.20 -73.58
N ASP A 202 -5.71 53.34 -73.19
CA ASP A 202 -6.05 53.97 -71.90
C ASP A 202 -5.75 55.48 -71.90
N ARG A 203 -6.48 56.20 -72.74
CA ARG A 203 -6.69 57.65 -72.69
C ARG A 203 -8.20 57.90 -72.47
N ASN A 204 -8.74 57.42 -71.35
CA ASN A 204 -10.08 57.63 -70.77
C ASN A 204 -10.33 56.42 -69.84
N ASP A 205 -10.60 56.48 -68.55
CA ASP A 205 -11.37 57.42 -67.75
C ASP A 205 -11.02 57.24 -66.26
N ARG A 206 -11.02 58.34 -65.51
CA ARG A 206 -10.97 58.38 -64.04
C ARG A 206 -12.40 58.40 -63.49
N HIS A 207 -12.75 57.50 -62.56
CA HIS A 207 -13.44 57.82 -61.29
C HIS A 207 -13.80 56.56 -60.48
N ASP A 208 -13.55 56.63 -59.16
CA ASP A 208 -14.37 56.19 -58.00
C ASP A 208 -15.05 54.79 -57.99
N GLU A 209 -15.18 54.03 -56.90
CA GLU A 209 -15.35 54.41 -55.50
C GLU A 209 -15.21 53.19 -54.54
N ARG A 210 -15.16 53.52 -53.25
CA ARG A 210 -15.02 52.69 -52.05
C ARG A 210 -16.13 51.64 -51.83
N ARG A 211 -15.79 50.50 -51.18
CA ARG A 211 -16.60 49.97 -50.06
C ARG A 211 -15.87 48.99 -49.12
N PRO A 212 -16.12 49.04 -47.78
CA PRO A 212 -15.47 48.22 -46.77
C PRO A 212 -16.39 47.16 -46.11
N ASP A 213 -15.76 46.32 -45.28
CA ASP A 213 -16.29 45.51 -44.16
C ASP A 213 -16.91 44.15 -44.51
N TRP A 214 -16.48 43.08 -43.82
CA TRP A 214 -17.30 42.32 -42.86
C TRP A 214 -16.45 41.32 -42.07
N ARG A 215 -16.42 41.57 -40.76
CA ARG A 215 -15.99 40.70 -39.66
C ARG A 215 -16.72 39.36 -39.68
N ASP A 216 -16.00 38.28 -39.37
CA ASP A 216 -16.60 37.03 -38.89
C ASP A 216 -15.94 36.61 -37.57
N ASP A 217 -16.29 37.34 -36.52
CA ASP A 217 -16.16 36.93 -35.12
C ASP A 217 -17.46 36.22 -34.73
N ARG A 218 -17.57 34.91 -34.97
CA ARG A 218 -18.66 34.10 -34.40
C ARG A 218 -18.26 32.66 -34.05
N ARG A 219 -18.25 32.45 -32.73
CA ARG A 219 -18.64 31.23 -31.98
C ARG A 219 -17.61 30.10 -31.86
N ASP A 220 -16.84 30.17 -30.78
CA ASP A 220 -16.23 29.02 -30.11
C ASP A 220 -16.27 29.18 -28.58
N ASP A 221 -17.41 29.65 -28.05
CA ASP A 221 -17.58 30.04 -26.63
C ASP A 221 -18.27 28.96 -25.78
N ASP A 222 -18.06 27.67 -26.11
CA ASP A 222 -18.70 26.53 -25.41
C ASP A 222 -17.71 25.37 -25.06
N ARG A 223 -16.38 25.60 -25.05
CA ARG A 223 -15.38 24.55 -24.72
C ARG A 223 -14.23 24.99 -23.80
N ASN A 224 -14.43 25.98 -22.95
CA ASN A 224 -13.33 26.56 -22.17
C ASN A 224 -13.11 25.92 -20.78
N ASP A 225 -13.21 24.59 -20.70
CA ASP A 225 -12.85 23.79 -19.51
C ASP A 225 -11.36 23.42 -19.49
N ARG A 226 -10.52 24.06 -20.30
CA ARG A 226 -9.09 23.73 -20.44
C ARG A 226 -8.23 24.96 -20.22
N ILE A 227 -7.23 24.84 -19.36
CA ILE A 227 -6.27 25.93 -19.12
C ILE A 227 -5.43 26.21 -20.37
N SER A 228 -4.81 27.40 -20.43
CA SER A 228 -3.96 27.77 -21.57
C SER A 228 -2.75 26.84 -21.70
N ARG A 229 -2.27 26.62 -22.94
CA ARG A 229 -1.09 25.77 -23.20
C ARG A 229 0.15 26.21 -22.42
N GLU A 230 0.34 27.52 -22.24
CA GLU A 230 1.45 28.05 -21.45
C GLU A 230 1.31 27.70 -19.96
N GLN A 231 0.11 27.81 -19.39
CA GLN A 231 -0.15 27.40 -18.02
C GLN A 231 0.03 25.88 -17.83
N GLN A 232 -0.41 25.08 -18.81
CA GLN A 232 -0.17 23.64 -18.83
C GLN A 232 1.33 23.33 -18.83
N GLN A 233 2.11 23.98 -19.69
CA GLN A 233 3.56 23.79 -19.77
C GLN A 233 4.26 24.12 -18.44
N ARG A 234 3.90 25.24 -17.81
CA ARG A 234 4.44 25.64 -16.49
C ARG A 234 4.14 24.58 -15.42
N ARG A 235 2.92 24.04 -15.38
CA ARG A 235 2.54 22.96 -14.43
C ARG A 235 3.36 21.69 -14.66
N ILE A 236 3.57 21.31 -15.91
CA ILE A 236 4.36 20.13 -16.27
C ILE A 236 5.82 20.31 -15.83
N GLU A 237 6.40 21.48 -16.07
CA GLU A 237 7.78 21.80 -15.67
C GLU A 237 7.96 21.79 -14.15
N ASP A 238 7.06 22.43 -13.41
CA ASP A 238 7.06 22.40 -11.95
C ASP A 238 6.97 20.98 -11.43
N GLN A 239 6.13 20.14 -12.04
CA GLN A 239 5.98 18.76 -11.64
C GLN A 239 7.24 17.94 -11.89
N ARG A 240 7.87 18.11 -13.06
CA ARG A 240 9.13 17.42 -13.39
C ARG A 240 10.23 17.74 -12.39
N ARG A 241 10.36 19.00 -11.97
CA ARG A 241 11.32 19.42 -10.94
C ARG A 241 11.05 18.68 -9.62
N ARG A 242 9.79 18.68 -9.16
CA ARG A 242 9.39 17.98 -7.91
C ARG A 242 9.62 16.47 -7.98
N ALA A 243 9.35 15.84 -9.11
CA ALA A 243 9.56 14.42 -9.32
C ALA A 243 11.05 14.05 -9.31
N MET A 244 11.91 14.89 -9.91
CA MET A 244 13.37 14.70 -9.84
C MET A 244 13.90 14.85 -8.41
N ASP A 245 13.45 15.87 -7.67
CA ASP A 245 13.84 16.05 -6.27
C ASP A 245 13.36 14.88 -5.39
N TRP A 246 12.17 14.34 -5.67
CA TRP A 246 11.67 13.15 -5.01
C TRP A 246 12.59 11.94 -5.20
N GLN A 247 12.99 11.67 -6.45
CA GLN A 247 13.87 10.55 -6.81
C GLN A 247 15.28 10.69 -6.20
N ARG A 248 15.84 11.90 -6.13
CA ARG A 248 17.17 12.12 -5.53
C ARG A 248 17.22 11.79 -4.04
N ASN A 249 16.11 12.01 -3.33
CA ASN A 249 16.03 11.81 -1.88
C ASN A 249 15.81 10.34 -1.47
N GLU A 250 15.70 9.41 -2.41
CA GLU A 250 15.45 7.99 -2.18
C GLU A 250 16.55 7.31 -1.35
N ALA A 251 17.81 7.54 -1.72
CA ALA A 251 18.96 6.90 -1.05
C ALA A 251 19.10 7.36 0.42
N ALA A 252 18.80 8.64 0.69
CA ALA A 252 18.83 9.19 2.04
C ALA A 252 17.78 8.52 2.95
N ARG A 253 16.59 8.18 2.43
CA ARG A 253 15.54 7.48 3.20
C ARG A 253 15.99 6.10 3.65
N ARG A 254 16.65 5.35 2.77
CA ARG A 254 17.15 4.00 3.07
C ARG A 254 18.18 4.04 4.19
N ALA A 255 19.12 4.97 4.15
CA ALA A 255 20.13 5.12 5.20
C ALA A 255 19.49 5.44 6.57
N GLN A 256 18.48 6.32 6.60
CA GLN A 256 17.74 6.66 7.82
C GLN A 256 16.98 5.46 8.41
N LEU A 257 16.38 4.63 7.55
CA LEU A 257 15.69 3.40 7.95
C LEU A 257 16.66 2.41 8.62
N GLU A 258 17.82 2.15 8.02
CA GLU A 258 18.81 1.20 8.53
C GLU A 258 19.38 1.63 9.87
N HIS A 259 19.62 2.93 10.07
CA HIS A 259 19.99 3.46 11.38
C HIS A 259 18.90 3.18 12.44
N ARG A 260 17.64 3.40 12.07
CA ARG A 260 16.52 3.28 13.00
C ARG A 260 16.15 1.84 13.34
N ASN A 261 16.26 0.93 12.39
CA ASN A 261 16.08 -0.50 12.62
C ASN A 261 17.05 -1.02 13.70
N ARG A 262 18.32 -0.61 13.63
CA ARG A 262 19.33 -0.96 14.65
C ARG A 262 18.98 -0.40 16.02
N GLU A 263 18.39 0.79 16.09
CA GLU A 263 17.94 1.37 17.36
C GLU A 263 16.77 0.59 17.98
N LEU A 264 15.79 0.20 17.16
CA LEU A 264 14.64 -0.60 17.61
C LEU A 264 15.07 -2.00 18.10
N GLU A 265 16.03 -2.63 17.42
CA GLU A 265 16.62 -3.90 17.84
C GLU A 265 17.30 -3.77 19.22
N ARG A 266 18.10 -2.71 19.44
CA ARG A 266 18.73 -2.44 20.74
C ARG A 266 17.70 -2.22 21.85
N GLN A 267 16.61 -1.52 21.54
CA GLN A 267 15.51 -1.26 22.48
C GLN A 267 14.55 -2.44 22.66
N ARG A 268 14.78 -3.57 21.95
CA ARG A 268 13.90 -4.75 21.90
C ARG A 268 12.46 -4.42 21.51
N ARG A 269 12.28 -3.41 20.67
CA ARG A 269 10.96 -2.96 20.16
C ARG A 269 10.56 -3.79 18.95
N ASN A 270 10.22 -5.05 19.21
CA ASN A 270 10.02 -6.07 18.19
C ASN A 270 8.78 -5.79 17.31
N ALA A 271 7.68 -5.31 17.89
CA ALA A 271 6.48 -5.00 17.12
C ALA A 271 6.70 -3.77 16.23
N GLN A 272 7.33 -2.73 16.78
CA GLN A 272 7.66 -1.52 16.02
C GLN A 272 8.68 -1.81 14.92
N TYR A 273 9.65 -2.70 15.17
CA TYR A 273 10.58 -3.17 14.15
C TYR A 273 9.84 -3.85 12.98
N ARG A 274 8.92 -4.78 13.28
CA ARG A 274 8.12 -5.47 12.25
C ARG A 274 7.28 -4.49 11.45
N TYR A 275 6.60 -3.56 12.13
CA TYR A 275 5.85 -2.48 11.48
C TYR A 275 6.73 -1.67 10.52
N GLN A 276 7.92 -1.27 10.96
CA GLN A 276 8.82 -0.45 10.15
C GLN A 276 9.34 -1.21 8.91
N GLN A 277 9.60 -2.51 9.04
CA GLN A 277 9.94 -3.37 7.90
C GLN A 277 8.77 -3.51 6.92
N ASP A 278 7.56 -3.70 7.42
CA ASP A 278 6.36 -3.81 6.60
C ASP A 278 6.03 -2.50 5.87
N TYR A 279 6.15 -1.37 6.55
CA TYR A 279 6.01 -0.02 5.97
C TYR A 279 6.95 0.14 4.78
N TYR A 280 8.24 -0.14 4.99
CA TYR A 280 9.25 0.02 3.95
C TYR A 280 9.05 -0.95 2.78
N ARG A 281 8.68 -2.21 3.05
CA ARG A 281 8.36 -3.19 2.00
C ARG A 281 7.18 -2.73 1.14
N ARG A 282 6.09 -2.26 1.78
CA ARG A 282 4.92 -1.74 1.07
C ARG A 282 5.27 -0.50 0.23
N TRP A 283 6.07 0.39 0.81
CA TRP A 283 6.53 1.60 0.13
C TRP A 283 7.40 1.26 -1.11
N LEU A 284 8.36 0.34 -0.99
CA LEU A 284 9.17 -0.12 -2.12
C LEU A 284 8.31 -0.76 -3.22
N ALA A 285 7.35 -1.60 -2.86
CA ALA A 285 6.44 -2.22 -3.82
C ALA A 285 5.61 -1.16 -4.58
N GLN A 286 5.19 -0.11 -3.88
CA GLN A 286 4.47 1.01 -4.46
C GLN A 286 5.36 1.84 -5.39
N GLN A 287 6.58 2.16 -4.97
CA GLN A 287 7.55 2.88 -5.78
C GLN A 287 7.92 2.12 -7.06
N ALA A 288 8.08 0.79 -6.97
CA ALA A 288 8.36 -0.06 -8.13
C ALA A 288 7.23 0.00 -9.19
N ARG A 289 5.96 0.03 -8.74
CA ARG A 289 4.80 0.14 -9.64
C ARG A 289 4.79 1.48 -10.39
N TRP A 290 5.16 2.56 -9.70
CA TRP A 290 5.20 3.89 -10.31
C TRP A 290 6.42 4.10 -11.22
N ASN A 291 7.59 3.62 -10.80
CA ASN A 291 8.80 3.67 -11.64
C ASN A 291 8.66 2.83 -12.93
N ALA A 292 7.89 1.74 -12.89
CA ALA A 292 7.60 0.93 -14.06
C ALA A 292 6.66 1.63 -15.06
N SER A 293 5.85 2.57 -14.59
CA SER A 293 4.89 3.32 -15.42
C SER A 293 5.57 4.57 -15.98
N ARG A 294 5.78 4.63 -17.30
CA ARG A 294 6.25 5.87 -17.94
C ARG A 294 5.12 6.90 -17.84
N TYR A 295 5.30 7.90 -17.00
CA TYR A 295 4.28 8.91 -16.77
C TYR A 295 4.20 9.90 -17.94
N ASP A 296 3.02 10.01 -18.55
CA ASP A 296 2.75 10.91 -19.66
C ASP A 296 2.01 12.17 -19.18
N TYR A 297 2.80 13.23 -19.00
CA TYR A 297 2.34 14.55 -18.59
C TYR A 297 1.36 15.21 -19.58
N TYR A 298 1.41 14.87 -20.86
CA TYR A 298 0.57 15.53 -21.87
C TYR A 298 -0.82 14.91 -21.98
N SER A 299 -0.94 13.63 -21.64
CA SER A 299 -2.19 12.88 -21.64
C SER A 299 -2.93 12.94 -20.31
N ASP A 300 -2.24 13.24 -19.20
CA ASP A 300 -2.84 13.30 -17.86
C ASP A 300 -3.76 14.54 -17.69
N PRO A 301 -5.07 14.32 -17.39
CA PRO A 301 -6.04 15.39 -17.13
C PRO A 301 -5.60 16.45 -16.13
N TYR A 302 -4.82 16.08 -15.11
CA TYR A 302 -4.38 17.00 -14.08
C TYR A 302 -3.74 18.28 -14.64
N TYR A 303 -2.95 18.17 -15.71
CA TYR A 303 -2.19 19.31 -16.23
C TYR A 303 -3.03 20.26 -17.07
N TYR A 304 -4.22 19.86 -17.50
CA TYR A 304 -5.05 20.71 -18.33
C TYR A 304 -6.43 21.04 -17.75
N THR A 305 -6.87 20.34 -16.70
CA THR A 305 -8.09 20.70 -15.97
C THR A 305 -7.88 21.96 -15.10
N PRO A 306 -8.83 22.91 -15.12
CA PRO A 306 -8.89 24.05 -14.21
C PRO A 306 -8.90 23.63 -12.74
N TYR A 307 -8.53 24.56 -11.86
CA TYR A 307 -8.66 24.34 -10.42
C TYR A 307 -10.13 24.45 -10.02
N ASN A 308 -10.63 23.46 -9.30
CA ASN A 308 -12.00 23.41 -8.78
C ASN A 308 -12.05 23.13 -7.27
N TYR A 309 -10.89 23.02 -6.62
CA TYR A 309 -10.75 22.87 -5.18
C TYR A 309 -9.73 23.86 -4.63
N ARG A 310 -9.99 24.30 -3.40
CA ARG A 310 -9.09 25.11 -2.59
C ARG A 310 -8.85 24.43 -1.24
N TYR A 311 -7.62 24.42 -0.78
CA TYR A 311 -7.19 23.79 0.48
C TYR A 311 -6.24 24.69 1.25
N SER A 312 -6.13 24.45 2.57
CA SER A 312 -5.28 25.25 3.45
C SER A 312 -4.07 24.44 3.92
N TYR A 313 -2.88 25.01 3.80
CA TYR A 313 -1.64 24.43 4.29
C TYR A 313 -0.76 25.53 4.87
N GLY A 314 -0.22 25.33 6.09
CA GLY A 314 0.65 26.32 6.73
C GLY A 314 0.03 27.71 6.91
N GLY A 315 -1.30 27.82 6.99
CA GLY A 315 -2.02 29.10 7.07
C GLY A 315 -2.27 29.79 5.74
N ASN A 316 -1.75 29.25 4.64
CA ASN A 316 -1.96 29.77 3.29
C ASN A 316 -2.98 28.91 2.54
N TRP A 317 -3.61 29.53 1.54
CA TRP A 317 -4.57 28.85 0.68
C TRP A 317 -3.94 28.50 -0.66
N TYR A 318 -4.24 27.29 -1.13
CA TYR A 318 -3.73 26.74 -2.38
C TYR A 318 -4.89 26.19 -3.20
N ASN A 319 -4.73 26.23 -4.52
CA ASN A 319 -5.73 25.75 -5.46
C ASN A 319 -5.26 24.44 -6.08
N THR A 320 -6.19 23.54 -6.31
CA THR A 320 -5.96 22.26 -6.99
C THR A 320 -7.20 21.84 -7.75
N ASN A 321 -7.06 20.78 -8.55
CA ASN A 321 -8.18 20.17 -9.24
C ASN A 321 -8.66 18.91 -8.49
N SER A 322 -9.66 18.22 -9.04
CA SER A 322 -10.22 16.99 -8.47
C SER A 322 -9.18 15.90 -8.21
N TYR A 323 -8.18 15.75 -9.08
CA TYR A 323 -7.13 14.74 -8.93
C TYR A 323 -6.18 15.08 -7.80
N GLY A 324 -5.76 16.35 -7.66
CA GLY A 324 -4.95 16.77 -6.53
C GLY A 324 -5.73 16.72 -5.20
N ALA A 325 -7.02 17.06 -5.21
CA ALA A 325 -7.90 16.90 -4.06
C ALA A 325 -8.04 15.43 -3.65
N GLU A 326 -8.18 14.50 -4.61
CA GLU A 326 -8.23 13.07 -4.33
C GLU A 326 -6.90 12.56 -3.77
N LEU A 327 -5.76 13.02 -4.29
CA LEU A 327 -4.45 12.67 -3.74
C LEU A 327 -4.32 13.11 -2.27
N LEU A 328 -4.82 14.30 -1.91
CA LEU A 328 -4.84 14.76 -0.52
C LEU A 328 -5.81 13.96 0.36
N ARG A 329 -6.98 13.55 -0.16
CA ARG A 329 -7.87 12.60 0.54
C ARG A 329 -7.15 11.28 0.79
N GLN A 330 -6.45 10.78 -0.21
CA GLN A 330 -5.65 9.56 -0.10
C GLN A 330 -4.56 9.73 0.95
N ALA A 331 -3.85 10.86 0.98
CA ALA A 331 -2.82 11.15 1.99
C ALA A 331 -3.35 10.98 3.41
N VAL A 332 -4.52 11.54 3.72
CA VAL A 332 -5.14 11.41 5.06
C VAL A 332 -5.52 9.96 5.36
N ARG A 333 -6.08 9.23 4.38
CA ARG A 333 -6.48 7.82 4.55
C ARG A 333 -5.26 6.93 4.79
N ASP A 334 -4.24 7.06 3.95
CA ASP A 334 -2.96 6.33 4.05
C ASP A 334 -2.27 6.65 5.38
N GLY A 335 -2.25 7.93 5.76
CA GLY A 335 -1.75 8.40 7.04
C GLY A 335 -2.46 7.73 8.21
N TYR A 336 -3.80 7.78 8.25
CA TYR A 336 -4.59 7.15 9.30
C TYR A 336 -4.30 5.66 9.42
N GLN A 337 -4.22 4.95 8.30
CA GLN A 337 -3.94 3.53 8.30
C GLN A 337 -2.56 3.22 8.88
N GLU A 338 -1.51 3.89 8.40
CA GLU A 338 -0.15 3.68 8.88
C GLU A 338 0.03 4.12 10.33
N GLY A 339 -0.65 5.20 10.74
CA GLY A 339 -0.72 5.64 12.12
C GLY A 339 -1.30 4.56 13.02
N TYR A 340 -2.42 3.93 12.63
CA TYR A 340 -3.06 2.87 13.41
C TYR A 340 -2.13 1.68 13.63
N TYR A 341 -1.42 1.24 12.58
CA TYR A 341 -0.45 0.15 12.71
C TYR A 341 0.72 0.51 13.63
N ALA A 342 1.26 1.72 13.49
CA ALA A 342 2.31 2.24 14.37
C ALA A 342 1.87 2.32 15.84
N GLY A 343 0.69 2.86 16.11
CA GLY A 343 0.14 2.98 17.46
C GLY A 343 -0.10 1.61 18.09
N ARG A 344 -0.60 0.64 17.33
CA ARG A 344 -0.77 -0.75 17.77
C ARG A 344 0.57 -1.40 18.09
N ALA A 345 1.59 -1.18 17.26
CA ALA A 345 2.93 -1.72 17.46
C ALA A 345 3.56 -1.18 18.75
N ASP A 346 3.50 0.15 18.97
CA ASP A 346 4.00 0.79 20.18
C ASP A 346 3.28 0.29 21.43
N ARG A 347 1.97 0.09 21.35
CA ARG A 347 1.19 -0.52 22.43
C ARG A 347 1.64 -1.94 22.77
N ILE A 348 1.89 -2.78 21.76
CA ILE A 348 2.36 -4.16 21.95
C ILE A 348 3.74 -4.18 22.63
N ASP A 349 4.63 -3.29 22.20
CA ASP A 349 5.96 -3.11 22.81
C ASP A 349 5.91 -2.42 24.19
N ARG A 350 4.71 -2.05 24.70
CA ARG A 350 4.48 -1.26 25.92
C ARG A 350 5.27 0.05 25.91
N TRP A 351 5.50 0.60 24.72
CA TRP A 351 6.17 1.86 24.54
C TRP A 351 5.24 3.02 24.89
N ARG A 352 5.82 4.14 25.33
CA ARG A 352 5.05 5.36 25.61
C ARG A 352 4.38 5.90 24.34
N PHE A 353 3.27 6.62 24.53
CA PHE A 353 2.61 7.32 23.44
C PHE A 353 3.56 8.35 22.79
N ASP A 354 3.97 8.11 21.55
CA ASP A 354 4.87 9.01 20.79
C ASP A 354 4.75 8.81 19.28
N TYR A 355 3.69 9.37 18.69
CA TYR A 355 3.50 9.33 17.23
C TYR A 355 4.57 10.14 16.47
N ARG A 356 5.07 11.23 17.07
CA ARG A 356 6.04 12.13 16.43
C ARG A 356 7.39 11.45 16.23
N GLY A 357 7.75 10.57 17.15
CA GLY A 357 8.94 9.74 17.04
C GLY A 357 8.84 8.65 16.00
N ASN A 358 7.66 8.33 15.44
CA ASN A 358 7.51 7.15 14.57
C ASN A 358 8.05 7.40 13.15
N TYR A 359 8.69 6.38 12.53
CA TYR A 359 9.29 6.53 11.20
C TYR A 359 8.24 6.89 10.13
N GLY A 360 7.07 6.24 10.15
CA GLY A 360 5.99 6.54 9.21
C GLY A 360 5.50 7.99 9.29
N TYR A 361 5.47 8.58 10.50
CA TYR A 361 5.13 9.99 10.70
C TYR A 361 6.21 10.94 10.16
N ILE A 362 7.47 10.63 10.43
CA ILE A 362 8.61 11.46 10.04
C ILE A 362 8.78 11.43 8.52
N ASP A 363 8.74 10.25 7.90
CA ASP A 363 8.79 10.13 6.45
C ASP A 363 7.54 10.75 5.79
N GLY A 364 6.36 10.33 6.25
CA GLY A 364 5.06 10.86 5.88
C GLY A 364 4.81 10.87 4.39
N SER A 365 5.33 9.88 3.66
CA SER A 365 5.33 9.87 2.20
C SER A 365 4.84 8.57 1.58
N TYR A 366 4.41 7.61 2.40
CA TYR A 366 3.67 6.44 1.93
C TYR A 366 2.42 6.88 1.17
N GLY A 367 2.22 6.36 -0.05
CA GLY A 367 1.13 6.76 -0.93
C GLY A 367 1.43 7.93 -1.87
N TYR A 368 2.57 8.62 -1.73
CA TYR A 368 2.94 9.77 -2.56
C TYR A 368 3.76 9.38 -3.80
N ASN A 369 3.18 9.57 -4.98
CA ASN A 369 3.79 9.20 -6.27
C ASN A 369 4.66 10.29 -6.90
N GLY A 370 4.83 11.44 -6.25
CA GLY A 370 5.57 12.56 -6.81
C GLY A 370 4.77 13.44 -7.77
N TYR A 371 3.44 13.25 -7.89
CA TYR A 371 2.56 13.97 -8.81
C TYR A 371 1.48 14.80 -8.09
N TYR A 372 0.87 15.73 -8.84
CA TYR A 372 -0.27 16.56 -8.47
C TYR A 372 0.01 17.65 -7.42
N VAL A 373 0.12 17.28 -6.14
CA VAL A 373 0.38 18.25 -5.06
C VAL A 373 1.85 18.29 -4.69
N SER A 374 2.27 19.27 -3.88
CA SER A 374 3.65 19.24 -3.38
C SER A 374 3.80 18.13 -2.33
N ARG A 375 5.02 17.62 -2.18
CA ARG A 375 5.34 16.62 -1.15
C ARG A 375 5.02 17.16 0.25
N SER A 376 5.27 18.44 0.49
CA SER A 376 5.05 19.07 1.79
C SER A 376 3.56 19.09 2.16
N ASP A 377 2.70 19.41 1.19
CA ASP A 377 1.25 19.41 1.37
C ASP A 377 0.77 17.99 1.63
N TYR A 378 1.18 17.03 0.79
CA TYR A 378 0.86 15.61 0.96
C TYR A 378 1.25 15.13 2.36
N ARG A 379 2.50 15.36 2.75
CA ARG A 379 3.06 14.94 4.04
C ARG A 379 2.30 15.55 5.21
N TYR A 380 1.90 16.80 5.13
CA TYR A 380 1.11 17.44 6.16
C TYR A 380 -0.22 16.73 6.38
N TYR A 381 -0.98 16.50 5.30
CA TYR A 381 -2.28 15.81 5.39
C TYR A 381 -2.14 14.34 5.78
N PHE A 382 -1.08 13.67 5.33
CA PHE A 382 -0.70 12.35 5.80
C PHE A 382 -0.47 12.35 7.31
N GLN A 383 0.31 13.30 7.83
CA GLN A 383 0.59 13.43 9.27
C GLN A 383 -0.68 13.71 10.08
N GLN A 384 -1.64 14.48 9.54
CA GLN A 384 -2.94 14.71 10.16
C GLN A 384 -3.74 13.40 10.30
N GLY A 385 -3.77 12.57 9.26
CA GLY A 385 -4.35 11.23 9.34
C GLY A 385 -3.60 10.34 10.33
N PHE A 386 -2.27 10.33 10.25
CA PHE A 386 -1.40 9.50 11.05
C PHE A 386 -1.56 9.73 12.55
N GLU A 387 -1.59 10.98 13.00
CA GLU A 387 -1.78 11.29 14.42
C GLU A 387 -3.09 10.66 14.97
N ARG A 388 -4.18 10.78 14.19
CA ARG A 388 -5.49 10.28 14.57
C ARG A 388 -5.54 8.75 14.56
N GLY A 389 -4.98 8.14 13.51
CA GLY A 389 -4.85 6.69 13.41
C GLY A 389 -4.00 6.12 14.54
N TYR A 390 -2.87 6.76 14.83
CA TYR A 390 -1.99 6.36 15.93
C TYR A 390 -2.71 6.40 17.27
N ARG A 391 -3.49 7.44 17.54
CA ARG A 391 -4.30 7.52 18.77
C ARG A 391 -5.28 6.36 18.87
N ASP A 392 -5.99 6.06 17.80
CA ASP A 392 -6.94 4.95 17.75
C ASP A 392 -6.25 3.59 17.92
N GLY A 393 -5.13 3.35 17.22
CA GLY A 393 -4.36 2.10 17.33
C GLY A 393 -3.70 1.92 18.70
N TYR A 394 -3.15 2.98 19.28
CA TYR A 394 -2.49 2.94 20.59
C TYR A 394 -3.48 2.69 21.73
N TYR A 395 -4.64 3.34 21.72
CA TYR A 395 -5.65 3.16 22.76
C TYR A 395 -6.69 2.06 22.46
N SER A 396 -6.61 1.39 21.31
CA SER A 396 -7.66 0.47 20.81
C SER A 396 -9.03 1.15 20.72
N ARG A 397 -9.07 2.39 20.24
CA ARG A 397 -10.29 3.20 20.11
C ARG A 397 -10.66 3.34 18.63
N ASN A 398 -11.90 3.75 18.40
CA ASN A 398 -12.45 4.02 17.08
C ASN A 398 -12.99 5.47 17.05
N GLN A 399 -12.19 6.44 17.53
CA GLN A 399 -12.65 7.81 17.69
C GLN A 399 -12.67 8.55 16.34
N TYR A 400 -11.66 8.30 15.49
CA TYR A 400 -11.49 9.00 14.22
C TYR A 400 -11.70 8.08 13.02
N GLY A 401 -11.67 6.76 13.24
CA GLY A 401 -11.93 5.77 12.21
C GLY A 401 -12.42 4.46 12.81
N ARG A 402 -12.37 3.41 11.99
CA ARG A 402 -12.68 2.05 12.38
C ARG A 402 -11.63 1.09 11.86
N TYR A 403 -11.45 -0.02 12.55
CA TYR A 403 -10.66 -1.13 12.06
C TYR A 403 -11.60 -2.24 11.55
N ASP A 404 -11.53 -2.54 10.26
CA ASP A 404 -12.42 -3.51 9.62
C ASP A 404 -11.65 -4.33 8.58
N ASN A 405 -11.90 -5.64 8.53
CA ASN A 405 -11.27 -6.58 7.60
C ASN A 405 -9.73 -6.47 7.51
N GLY A 406 -9.07 -6.20 8.64
CA GLY A 406 -7.61 -6.06 8.72
C GLY A 406 -7.08 -4.67 8.34
N ILE A 407 -7.96 -3.73 7.96
CA ILE A 407 -7.60 -2.40 7.45
C ILE A 407 -8.18 -1.31 8.36
N ALA A 408 -7.38 -0.29 8.65
CA ALA A 408 -7.80 0.89 9.40
C ALA A 408 -8.32 1.97 8.43
N VAL A 409 -9.57 2.40 8.61
CA VAL A 409 -10.26 3.35 7.73
C VAL A 409 -10.73 4.56 8.52
N ILE A 410 -10.38 5.77 8.07
CA ILE A 410 -10.81 7.03 8.69
C ILE A 410 -12.29 7.33 8.40
N LEU A 411 -13.00 7.92 9.35
CA LEU A 411 -14.39 8.35 9.16
C LEU A 411 -14.49 9.46 8.10
N PRO A 412 -15.46 9.39 7.16
CA PRO A 412 -15.63 10.41 6.12
C PRO A 412 -15.80 11.85 6.65
N VAL A 413 -16.50 12.00 7.79
CA VAL A 413 -16.70 13.32 8.43
C VAL A 413 -15.37 13.91 8.92
N ILE A 414 -14.50 13.09 9.51
CA ILE A 414 -13.18 13.53 9.98
C ILE A 414 -12.26 13.84 8.80
N LEU A 415 -12.32 13.04 7.73
CA LEU A 415 -11.61 13.29 6.48
C LEU A 415 -11.97 14.66 5.89
N GLY A 416 -13.27 14.99 5.84
CA GLY A 416 -13.75 16.29 5.39
C GLY A 416 -13.26 17.43 6.28
N ALA A 417 -13.31 17.27 7.61
CA ALA A 417 -12.88 18.28 8.55
C ALA A 417 -11.37 18.57 8.49
N ILE A 418 -10.55 17.55 8.23
CA ILE A 418 -9.09 17.69 8.08
C ILE A 418 -8.75 18.49 6.82
N LEU A 419 -9.40 18.18 5.70
CA LEU A 419 -9.07 18.78 4.41
C LEU A 419 -9.65 20.18 4.25
N GLY A 420 -10.84 20.42 4.83
CA GLY A 420 -11.49 21.73 4.79
C GLY A 420 -11.64 22.27 3.37
N PHE A 421 -11.83 21.39 2.38
CA PHE A 421 -11.89 21.80 0.99
C PHE A 421 -13.02 22.79 0.75
N GLN A 422 -12.71 23.82 -0.01
CA GLN A 422 -13.69 24.71 -0.60
C GLN A 422 -13.74 24.42 -2.10
N THR A 423 -14.92 24.06 -2.59
CA THR A 423 -15.19 23.94 -4.02
C THR A 423 -15.57 25.30 -4.57
N TYR A 424 -15.16 25.57 -5.80
CA TYR A 424 -15.56 26.78 -6.53
C TYR A 424 -16.97 26.67 -7.08
#